data_AF-A0A502XFS4-F1
#
_entry.id   AF-A0A502XFS4-F1
#
_cell.length_a   1.000
_cell.length_b   1.000
_cell.length_c   1.000
_cell.angle_alpha   90.00
_cell.angle_beta   90.00
_cell.angle_gamma   90.00
#
_symmetry.space_group_name_H-M   'P 1'
#
loop_
_entity.id
_entity.type
_entity.pdbx_description
1 polymer ?
#
loop_
_entity_poly.entity_id
_entity_poly.type
_entity_poly.pdbx_seq_one_letter_code
_entity_poly.pdbx_strand_id
1 'polypeptide(L)'
;MTTAELQQATKALAAMFSCFPQSTLTDVEMQLRGYLGAVSDAELGDLKAAIQRFVRGEVKSGNAQFCPSSAQLCIEVRERRLMRELLARRGVEAAAKLAKR
;
A
#
# COMPACT_ATOMS: atom_id res chain seq x y z
N MET A 1 -11.83 1.76 6.07
CA MET A 1 -11.75 0.29 5.93
C MET A 1 -12.81 -0.38 6.80
N THR A 2 -13.47 -1.43 6.31
CA THR A 2 -14.33 -2.32 7.10
C THR A 2 -13.48 -3.20 8.04
N THR A 3 -14.12 -3.89 8.99
CA THR A 3 -13.42 -4.85 9.88
C THR A 3 -12.70 -5.95 9.10
N ALA A 4 -13.33 -6.48 8.05
CA ALA A 4 -12.72 -7.50 7.20
C ALA A 4 -11.51 -6.95 6.43
N GLU A 5 -11.59 -5.71 5.95
CA GLU A 5 -10.47 -5.05 5.29
C GLU A 5 -9.33 -4.75 6.26
N LEU A 6 -9.62 -4.34 7.49
CA LEU A 6 -8.62 -4.14 8.54
C LEU A 6 -7.86 -5.44 8.85
N GLN A 7 -8.55 -6.56 8.98
CA GLN A 7 -7.89 -7.86 9.15
C GLN A 7 -6.97 -8.21 7.97
N GLN A 8 -7.38 -7.90 6.75
CA GLN A 8 -6.55 -8.12 5.56
C GLN A 8 -5.37 -7.15 5.48
N ALA A 9 -5.55 -5.89 5.87
CA ALA A 9 -4.50 -4.88 5.95
C ALA A 9 -3.45 -5.30 6.98
N THR A 10 -3.87 -5.73 8.17
CA THR A 10 -3.00 -6.29 9.21
C THR A 10 -2.18 -7.47 8.69
N LYS A 11 -2.83 -8.43 8.02
CA LYS A 11 -2.12 -9.58 7.42
C LYS A 11 -1.09 -9.15 6.37
N ALA A 12 -1.42 -8.18 5.52
CA ALA A 12 -0.50 -7.68 4.51
C ALA A 12 0.71 -6.95 5.12
N LEU A 13 0.48 -6.14 6.15
CA LEU A 13 1.55 -5.45 6.89
C LEU A 13 2.47 -6.43 7.61
N ALA A 14 1.91 -7.45 8.27
CA ALA A 14 2.70 -8.50 8.90
C ALA A 14 3.58 -9.25 7.89
N ALA A 15 3.04 -9.57 6.71
CA ALA A 15 3.82 -10.17 5.62
C ALA A 15 4.94 -9.25 5.13
N MET A 16 4.68 -7.94 5.02
CA MET A 16 5.73 -6.97 4.69
C MET A 16 6.85 -6.99 5.75
N PHE A 17 6.51 -6.95 7.04
CA PHE A 17 7.48 -6.96 8.12
C PHE A 17 8.35 -8.22 8.11
N SER A 18 7.80 -9.39 7.75
CA SER A 18 8.57 -10.63 7.62
C SER A 18 9.61 -10.62 6.49
N CYS A 19 9.49 -9.70 5.52
CA CYS A 19 10.45 -9.58 4.42
C CYS A 19 11.69 -8.75 4.77
N PHE A 20 11.73 -8.13 5.97
CA PHE A 20 12.82 -7.26 6.40
C PHE A 20 13.36 -7.70 7.75
N PRO A 21 14.67 -7.54 8.01
CA PRO A 21 15.24 -7.79 9.33
C PRO A 21 14.50 -6.96 10.41
N GLN A 22 13.98 -7.64 11.43
CA GLN A 22 13.33 -7.00 12.55
C GLN A 22 14.33 -6.75 13.68
N SER A 23 14.23 -5.60 14.33
CA SER A 23 14.96 -5.36 15.58
C SER A 23 14.31 -6.17 16.70
N THR A 24 15.13 -6.79 17.55
CA THR A 24 14.65 -7.57 18.71
C THR A 24 13.96 -6.70 19.77
N LEU A 25 14.13 -5.38 19.73
CA LEU A 25 13.55 -4.42 20.67
C LEU A 25 12.22 -3.81 20.19
N THR A 26 11.72 -4.20 19.01
CA THR A 26 10.54 -3.58 18.44
C THR A 26 9.25 -4.14 19.05
N ASP A 27 8.43 -3.24 19.62
CA ASP A 27 7.04 -3.56 19.93
C ASP A 27 6.23 -3.64 18.62
N VAL A 28 5.98 -4.88 18.20
CA VAL A 28 5.31 -5.20 16.93
C VAL A 28 3.87 -4.70 16.92
N GLU A 29 3.17 -4.72 18.06
CA GLU A 29 1.79 -4.23 18.12
C GLU A 29 1.74 -2.72 17.96
N MET A 30 2.61 -2.00 18.67
CA MET A 30 2.70 -0.55 18.56
C MET A 30 3.11 -0.13 17.15
N GLN A 31 4.07 -0.83 16.54
CA GLN A 31 4.47 -0.60 15.16
C GLN A 31 3.29 -0.82 14.21
N LEU A 32 2.60 -1.96 14.30
CA LEU A 32 1.47 -2.27 13.43
C LEU A 32 0.35 -1.22 13.53
N ARG A 33 0.02 -0.76 14.75
CA ARG A 33 -0.95 0.33 14.96
C ARG A 33 -0.51 1.62 14.28
N GLY A 34 0.77 1.97 14.36
CA GLY A 34 1.32 3.13 13.66
C GLY A 34 1.15 3.07 12.15
N TYR A 35 1.37 1.91 11.53
CA TYR A 35 1.18 1.74 10.09
C TYR A 35 -0.30 1.78 9.70
N LEU A 36 -1.17 1.11 10.45
CA LEU A 36 -2.61 1.14 10.22
C LEU A 36 -3.19 2.56 10.34
N GLY A 37 -2.73 3.35 11.31
CA GLY A 37 -3.11 4.75 11.44
C GLY A 37 -2.74 5.59 10.21
N ALA A 38 -1.52 5.39 9.69
CA ALA A 38 -1.00 6.12 8.54
C ALA A 38 -1.71 5.82 7.20
N VAL A 39 -2.43 4.70 7.11
CA VAL A 39 -3.16 4.26 5.89
C VAL A 39 -4.67 4.11 6.14
N SER A 40 -5.18 4.72 7.22
CA SER A 40 -6.57 4.56 7.67
C SER A 40 -7.63 5.01 6.65
N ASP A 41 -7.28 5.98 5.81
CA ASP A 41 -8.09 6.54 4.74
C ASP A 41 -7.86 5.87 3.37
N ALA A 42 -6.95 4.89 3.29
CA ALA A 42 -6.62 4.21 2.05
C ALA A 42 -7.61 3.09 1.69
N GLU A 43 -7.76 2.84 0.39
CA GLU A 43 -8.40 1.63 -0.10
C GLU A 43 -7.45 0.43 0.07
N LEU A 44 -8.00 -0.73 0.45
CA LEU A 44 -7.22 -1.95 0.71
C LEU A 44 -6.43 -2.40 -0.53
N GLY A 45 -6.97 -2.20 -1.73
CA GLY A 45 -6.29 -2.54 -2.98
C GLY A 45 -5.00 -1.75 -3.18
N ASP A 46 -5.04 -0.43 -2.93
CA ASP A 46 -3.89 0.46 -3.06
C ASP A 46 -2.81 0.12 -2.02
N LEU A 47 -3.23 -0.21 -0.78
CA LEU A 47 -2.34 -0.70 0.28
C LEU A 47 -1.60 -1.98 -0.13
N LYS A 48 -2.33 -3.01 -0.58
CA LYS A 48 -1.71 -4.28 -0.99
C LYS A 48 -0.75 -4.10 -2.17
N ALA A 49 -1.12 -3.24 -3.13
CA ALA A 49 -0.27 -2.92 -4.27
C ALA A 49 1.02 -2.20 -3.83
N ALA A 50 0.93 -1.25 -2.90
CA ALA A 50 2.11 -0.56 -2.34
C ALA A 50 3.03 -1.54 -1.60
N ILE A 51 2.48 -2.39 -0.74
CA ILE A 51 3.26 -3.41 -0.01
C ILE A 51 4.00 -4.34 -0.97
N GLN A 52 3.33 -4.83 -2.01
CA GLN A 52 3.95 -5.71 -3.02
C GLN A 52 5.16 -5.04 -3.68
N ARG A 53 5.07 -3.73 -3.98
CA ARG A 53 6.18 -2.99 -4.59
C ARG A 53 7.38 -2.89 -3.66
N PHE A 54 7.17 -2.67 -2.35
CA PHE A 54 8.27 -2.70 -1.39
C PHE A 54 8.90 -4.09 -1.26
N VAL A 55 8.09 -5.14 -1.14
CA VAL A 55 8.58 -6.52 -1.04
C VAL A 55 9.39 -6.94 -2.28
N ARG A 56 9.04 -6.43 -3.46
CA ARG A 56 9.75 -6.70 -4.71
C ARG A 56 10.91 -5.75 -5.02
N GLY A 57 11.16 -4.74 -4.18
CA GLY A 57 12.18 -3.73 -4.42
C GLY A 57 11.88 -2.80 -5.61
N GLU A 58 10.61 -2.63 -5.98
CA GLU A 58 10.18 -1.79 -7.11
C GLU A 58 10.06 -0.29 -6.75
N VAL A 59 10.14 0.05 -5.47
CA VAL A 59 10.06 1.44 -4.98
C VAL A 59 11.45 2.08 -5.06
N LYS A 60 11.56 3.13 -5.88
CA LYS A 60 12.85 3.79 -6.17
C LYS A 60 13.37 4.65 -5.02
N SER A 61 12.51 5.09 -4.12
CA SER A 61 12.82 6.01 -3.02
C SER A 61 12.93 5.27 -1.68
N GLY A 62 14.07 4.62 -1.43
CA GLY A 62 14.33 3.99 -0.16
C GLY A 62 15.57 3.09 -0.18
N ASN A 63 16.13 2.82 1.00
CA ASN A 63 17.08 1.73 1.14
C ASN A 63 16.28 0.42 1.24
N ALA A 64 16.39 -0.44 0.23
CA ALA A 64 15.70 -1.74 0.15
C ALA A 64 16.18 -2.76 1.21
N GLN A 65 17.23 -2.44 1.99
CA GLN A 65 17.72 -3.27 3.08
C GLN A 65 16.86 -3.20 4.35
N PHE A 66 16.03 -2.16 4.49
CA PHE A 66 15.23 -1.92 5.68
C PHE A 66 13.74 -1.88 5.35
N CYS A 67 12.92 -2.24 6.35
CA CYS A 67 11.47 -2.09 6.24
C CYS A 67 11.13 -0.62 5.97
N PRO A 68 10.27 -0.32 4.98
CA PRO A 68 9.86 1.06 4.71
C PRO A 68 9.14 1.62 5.93
N SER A 69 9.40 2.88 6.29
CA SER A 69 8.65 3.59 7.33
C SER A 69 7.15 3.73 6.99
N SER A 70 6.31 3.97 7.99
CA SER A 70 4.87 4.24 7.78
C SER A 70 4.61 5.43 6.84
N ALA A 71 5.48 6.45 6.87
CA ALA A 71 5.43 7.58 5.96
C ALA A 71 5.73 7.18 4.51
N GLN A 72 6.79 6.38 4.29
CA GLN A 72 7.12 5.86 2.95
C GLN A 72 5.99 4.98 2.40
N LEU A 73 5.39 4.14 3.25
CA LEU A 73 4.21 3.37 2.86
C LEU A 73 3.05 4.26 2.45
N CYS A 74 2.72 5.28 3.25
CA CYS A 74 1.62 6.20 2.96
C CYS A 74 1.82 6.93 1.61
N ILE A 75 3.05 7.34 1.30
CA ILE A 75 3.39 7.97 0.01
C ILE A 75 3.12 6.99 -1.14
N GLU A 76 3.65 5.77 -1.08
CA GLU A 76 3.47 4.79 -2.15
C GLU A 76 1.99 4.40 -2.32
N VAL A 77 1.22 4.31 -1.23
CA VAL A 77 -0.24 4.07 -1.29
C VAL A 77 -0.96 5.20 -2.04
N ARG A 78 -0.60 6.45 -1.80
CA ARG A 78 -1.15 7.60 -2.53
C ARG A 78 -0.79 7.56 -4.01
N GLU A 79 0.42 7.13 -4.35
CA GLU A 79 0.79 6.92 -5.75
C GLU A 79 -0.02 5.79 -6.41
N ARG A 80 -0.27 4.69 -5.69
CA ARG A 80 -1.10 3.59 -6.21
C ARG A 80 -2.53 4.04 -6.47
N ARG A 81 -3.11 4.78 -5.53
CA ARG A 81 -4.41 5.41 -5.67
C ARG A 81 -4.46 6.31 -6.91
N LEU A 82 -3.49 7.22 -7.06
CA LEU A 82 -3.42 8.11 -8.21
C LEU A 82 -3.36 7.34 -9.53
N MET A 83 -2.53 6.30 -9.62
CA MET A 83 -2.41 5.49 -10.82
C MET A 83 -3.70 4.74 -11.16
N ARG A 84 -4.37 4.16 -10.16
CA ARG A 84 -5.67 3.50 -10.32
C ARG A 84 -6.73 4.48 -10.83
N GLU A 85 -6.82 5.66 -10.23
CA GLU A 85 -7.77 6.71 -10.64
C GLU A 85 -7.51 7.16 -12.08
N LEU A 86 -6.24 7.34 -12.48
CA LEU A 86 -5.87 7.70 -13.86
C LEU A 86 -6.24 6.61 -14.87
N LEU A 87 -6.00 5.33 -14.55
CA LEU A 87 -6.37 4.21 -15.41
C LEU A 87 -7.89 4.07 -15.54
N ALA A 88 -8.64 4.25 -14.45
CA ALA A 88 -10.10 4.23 -14.46
C ALA A 88 -10.66 5.33 -15.38
N ARG A 89 -10.14 6.57 -15.28
CA ARG A 89 -10.54 7.69 -16.15
C ARG A 89 -10.28 7.37 -17.63
N ARG A 90 -9.11 6.84 -17.98
CA ARG A 90 -8.78 6.43 -19.36
C ARG A 90 -9.72 5.35 -19.89
N GLY A 91 -10.09 4.38 -19.06
CA GLY A 91 -11.05 3.33 -19.42
C GLY A 91 -12.44 3.90 -19.74
N VAL A 92 -12.92 4.85 -18.94
CA VAL A 92 -14.19 5.54 -19.17
C VAL A 92 -14.15 6.35 -20.47
N GLU A 93 -13.06 7.09 -20.72
CA GLU A 93 -12.89 7.86 -21.97
C GLU A 93 -12.87 6.96 -23.22
N ALA A 94 -12.22 5.79 -23.14
CA ALA A 94 -12.18 4.83 -24.23
C ALA A 94 -13.57 4.23 -24.50
N ALA A 95 -14.31 3.86 -23.45
CA ALA A 95 -15.68 3.35 -23.57
C ALA A 95 -16.64 4.39 -24.17
N ALA A 96 -16.54 5.65 -23.73
CA ALA A 96 -17.35 6.75 -24.24
C ALA A 96 -17.08 7.06 -25.72
N LYS A 97 -15.84 6.89 -26.20
CA LYS A 97 -15.49 7.02 -27.62
C LYS A 97 -16.08 5.89 -28.47
N LEU A 98 -16.14 4.67 -27.93
CA LEU A 98 -16.71 3.52 -28.63
C LEU A 98 -18.24 3.62 -28.75
N ALA A 99 -18.93 4.09 -27.70
CA ALA A 99 -20.39 4.23 -27.69
C ALA A 99 -20.93 5.36 -28.59
N LYS A 100 -20.07 6.24 -29.11
CA LYS A 100 -20.43 7.33 -30.03
C LYS A 100 -20.15 6.99 -31.50
N ARG A 101 -19.73 5.77 -31.81
CA ARG A 101 -19.52 5.24 -33.16
C ARG A 101 -20.68 4.34 -33.54
#